data_AF-A0A3D3K3G3-F1
#
_entry.id   AF-A0A3D3K3G3-F1
#
_cell.length_a   1.000
_cell.length_b   1.000
_cell.length_c   1.000
_cell.angle_alpha   90.00
_cell.angle_beta   90.00
_cell.angle_gamma   90.00
#
_symmetry.space_group_name_H-M   'P 1'
#
loop_
_entity.id
_entity.type
_entity.pdbx_description
1 polymer ?
#
loop_
_entity_poly.entity_id
_entity_poly.type
_entity_poly.pdbx_seq_one_letter_code
_entity_poly.pdbx_strand_id
1 'polypeptide(L)'
;YDLGKAWVEEKYGNLFVMYEKITADNPYVTPMKIYPAVHYTMGGVWVDYNLQSTIPGCFVIGEANFSDHGANRLGASALMQGLADGYFVLPYTIADYLSADIRTGAIPTNTADFDAAEKEVKDKIHFFLNNNGKHSVDYFHKKLG
;
A
#
# COMPACT_ATOMS: atom_id res chain seq x y z
N TYR A 1 -0.42 2.78 44.44
CA TYR A 1 -0.79 2.68 43.01
C TYR A 1 0.41 2.33 42.13
N ASP A 2 1.43 1.61 42.63
CA ASP A 2 2.66 1.30 41.87
C ASP A 2 2.54 0.16 40.85
N LEU A 3 1.52 -0.69 40.99
CA LEU A 3 1.30 -1.81 40.06
C LEU A 3 0.90 -1.36 38.65
N GLY A 4 0.37 -0.14 38.49
CA GLY A 4 -0.09 0.36 37.19
C GLY A 4 1.05 0.72 36.25
N LYS A 5 2.09 1.41 36.73
CA LYS A 5 3.19 1.88 35.87
C LYS A 5 4.03 0.71 35.35
N ALA A 6 4.49 -0.15 36.24
CA ALA A 6 5.33 -1.30 35.86
C ALA A 6 4.62 -2.22 34.87
N TRP A 7 3.31 -2.45 35.06
CA TRP A 7 2.49 -3.26 34.16
C TRP A 7 2.31 -2.59 32.77
N VAL A 8 2.05 -1.27 32.74
CA VAL A 8 1.95 -0.51 31.48
C VAL A 8 3.30 -0.50 30.74
N GLU A 9 4.40 -0.35 31.45
CA GLU A 9 5.75 -0.37 30.89
C GLU A 9 6.09 -1.75 30.29
N GLU A 10 5.75 -2.84 30.98
CA GLU A 10 5.93 -4.20 30.48
C GLU A 10 5.14 -4.45 29.18
N LYS A 11 3.89 -3.97 29.11
CA LYS A 11 2.99 -4.23 27.96
C LYS A 11 3.18 -3.25 26.80
N TYR A 12 3.46 -1.99 27.08
CA TYR A 12 3.39 -0.88 26.12
C TYR A 12 4.62 0.02 26.14
N GLY A 13 5.72 -0.38 26.78
CA GLY A 13 6.91 0.45 26.96
C GLY A 13 7.43 1.07 25.65
N ASN A 14 7.41 0.32 24.54
CA ASN A 14 7.82 0.85 23.24
C ASN A 14 6.93 2.02 22.77
N LEU A 15 5.61 1.93 22.95
CA LEU A 15 4.67 3.01 22.60
C LEU A 15 4.97 4.27 23.42
N PHE A 16 5.22 4.12 24.72
CA PHE A 16 5.50 5.23 25.62
C PHE A 16 6.83 5.91 25.29
N VAL A 17 7.88 5.11 25.01
CA VAL A 17 9.18 5.61 24.56
C VAL A 17 9.07 6.36 23.23
N MET A 18 8.31 5.82 22.26
CA MET A 18 8.10 6.49 20.97
C MET A 18 7.35 7.81 21.13
N TYR A 19 6.28 7.82 21.94
CA TYR A 19 5.50 9.02 22.20
C TYR A 19 6.34 10.14 22.85
N GLU A 20 7.13 9.81 23.87
CA GLU A 20 8.02 10.77 24.55
C GLU A 20 9.07 11.33 23.58
N LYS A 21 9.67 10.48 22.72
CA LYS A 21 10.63 10.92 21.72
C LYS A 21 10.04 11.87 20.67
N ILE A 22 8.80 11.66 20.26
CA ILE A 22 8.14 12.47 19.22
C ILE A 22 7.59 13.78 19.80
N THR A 23 7.04 13.74 21.02
CA THR A 23 6.27 14.86 21.59
C THR A 23 6.99 15.61 22.70
N ALA A 24 8.08 15.06 23.26
CA ALA A 24 8.77 15.52 24.46
C ALA A 24 7.90 15.53 25.75
N ASP A 25 6.69 14.97 25.71
CA ASP A 25 5.80 14.82 26.85
C ASP A 25 5.92 13.39 27.43
N ASN A 26 6.09 13.25 28.75
CA ASN A 26 6.12 11.93 29.39
C ASN A 26 4.69 11.35 29.52
N PRO A 27 4.37 10.24 28.83
CA PRO A 27 3.02 9.70 28.78
C PRO A 27 2.59 8.92 30.03
N TYR A 28 3.48 8.67 30.99
CA TYR A 28 3.13 8.09 32.28
C TYR A 28 2.54 9.11 33.26
N VAL A 29 2.73 10.41 33.00
CA VAL A 29 2.26 11.50 33.86
C VAL A 29 1.33 12.47 33.13
N THR A 30 1.44 12.54 31.79
CA THR A 30 0.61 13.39 30.94
C THR A 30 -0.20 12.51 29.97
N PRO A 31 -1.54 12.69 29.85
CA PRO A 31 -2.32 11.94 28.89
C PRO A 31 -1.83 12.13 27.44
N MET A 32 -1.78 11.05 26.66
CA MET A 32 -1.41 11.12 25.24
C MET A 32 -2.46 11.91 24.45
N LYS A 33 -2.00 12.77 23.54
CA LYS A 33 -2.87 13.48 22.59
C LYS A 33 -3.17 12.53 21.42
N ILE A 34 -4.43 12.17 21.23
CA ILE A 34 -4.88 11.25 20.18
C ILE A 34 -5.95 11.90 19.30
N TYR A 35 -5.97 11.57 18.02
CA TYR A 35 -7.01 11.97 17.07
C TYR A 35 -7.18 10.88 15.99
N PRO A 36 -8.38 10.73 15.39
CA PRO A 36 -8.58 9.80 14.27
C PRO A 36 -7.75 10.21 13.05
N ALA A 37 -7.07 9.26 12.43
CA ALA A 37 -6.27 9.47 11.22
C ALA A 37 -6.55 8.38 10.17
N VAL A 38 -6.22 8.67 8.91
CA VAL A 38 -6.24 7.66 7.83
C VAL A 38 -5.30 6.53 8.21
N HIS A 39 -5.79 5.29 8.15
CA HIS A 39 -5.03 4.12 8.57
C HIS A 39 -4.95 3.02 7.51
N TYR A 40 -6.04 2.78 6.80
CA TYR A 40 -6.13 1.69 5.82
C TYR A 40 -7.11 2.06 4.71
N THR A 41 -6.79 1.67 3.47
CA THR A 41 -7.65 1.86 2.30
C THR A 41 -8.35 0.55 1.96
N MET A 42 -9.67 0.48 2.16
CA MET A 42 -10.44 -0.72 1.83
C MET A 42 -10.72 -0.86 0.33
N GLY A 43 -10.79 0.26 -0.39
CA GLY A 43 -10.93 0.24 -1.85
C GLY A 43 -9.60 -0.10 -2.53
N GLY A 44 -9.63 -0.28 -3.84
CA GLY A 44 -8.44 -0.62 -4.60
C GLY A 44 -8.79 -0.96 -6.04
N VAL A 45 -7.85 -1.58 -6.74
CA VAL A 45 -8.07 -2.10 -8.09
C VAL A 45 -9.08 -3.24 -8.03
N TRP A 46 -10.03 -3.24 -8.97
CA TRP A 46 -10.94 -4.36 -9.14
C TRP A 46 -10.18 -5.62 -9.59
N VAL A 47 -10.46 -6.74 -8.93
CA VAL A 47 -9.93 -8.06 -9.22
C VAL A 47 -11.03 -9.11 -9.21
N ASP A 48 -10.82 -10.22 -9.92
CA ASP A 48 -11.66 -11.40 -9.83
C ASP A 48 -11.25 -12.30 -8.63
N TYR A 49 -11.89 -13.46 -8.50
CA TYR A 49 -11.57 -14.44 -7.45
C TYR A 49 -10.15 -15.02 -7.55
N ASN A 50 -9.47 -14.83 -8.69
CA ASN A 50 -8.10 -15.26 -8.90
C ASN A 50 -7.08 -14.15 -8.63
N LEU A 51 -7.55 -12.99 -8.16
CA LEU A 51 -6.80 -11.76 -7.93
C LEU A 51 -6.26 -11.12 -9.22
N GLN A 52 -6.84 -11.46 -10.38
CA GLN A 52 -6.51 -10.85 -11.66
C GLN A 52 -7.38 -9.61 -11.90
N SER A 53 -6.75 -8.51 -12.29
CA SER A 53 -7.45 -7.27 -12.65
C SER A 53 -8.18 -7.41 -14.00
N THR A 54 -8.83 -6.34 -14.44
CA THR A 54 -9.42 -6.28 -15.79
C THR A 54 -8.38 -6.29 -16.92
N ILE A 55 -7.09 -6.19 -16.60
CA ILE A 55 -5.99 -6.35 -17.55
C ILE A 55 -5.49 -7.80 -17.45
N PRO A 56 -5.65 -8.64 -18.49
CA PRO A 56 -5.19 -10.02 -18.48
C PRO A 56 -3.70 -10.12 -18.14
N GLY A 57 -3.36 -11.02 -17.22
CA GLY A 57 -2.00 -11.22 -16.73
C GLY A 57 -1.53 -10.21 -15.67
N CYS A 58 -2.33 -9.19 -15.35
CA CYS A 58 -2.04 -8.24 -14.27
C CYS A 58 -2.78 -8.63 -12.98
N PHE A 59 -2.05 -9.20 -12.03
CA PHE A 59 -2.57 -9.60 -10.71
C PHE A 59 -2.32 -8.50 -9.67
N VAL A 60 -3.26 -8.29 -8.75
CA VAL A 60 -3.19 -7.25 -7.71
C VAL A 60 -3.60 -7.83 -6.36
N ILE A 61 -2.78 -7.61 -5.33
CA ILE A 61 -2.93 -8.25 -4.01
C ILE A 61 -2.83 -7.27 -2.85
N GLY A 62 -3.32 -7.68 -1.68
CA GLY A 62 -3.23 -6.92 -0.43
C GLY A 62 -4.03 -5.63 -0.48
N GLU A 63 -3.54 -4.59 0.21
CA GLU A 63 -4.22 -3.28 0.30
C GLU A 63 -4.39 -2.57 -1.05
N ALA A 64 -3.74 -3.05 -2.12
CA ALA A 64 -3.90 -2.50 -3.46
C ALA A 64 -5.20 -2.97 -4.16
N ASN A 65 -5.81 -4.08 -3.73
CA ASN A 65 -7.07 -4.58 -4.28
C ASN A 65 -8.25 -4.27 -3.34
N PHE A 66 -9.48 -4.46 -3.84
CA PHE A 66 -10.72 -4.10 -3.12
C PHE A 66 -11.41 -5.28 -2.40
N SER A 67 -10.95 -6.52 -2.57
CA SER A 67 -11.83 -7.71 -2.54
C SER A 67 -12.33 -8.14 -1.16
N ASP A 68 -11.53 -7.95 -0.11
CA ASP A 68 -11.71 -8.74 1.13
C ASP A 68 -12.42 -8.03 2.27
N HIS A 69 -12.45 -6.69 2.26
CA HIS A 69 -12.79 -5.91 3.46
C HIS A 69 -14.15 -5.20 3.39
N GLY A 70 -14.80 -5.19 2.22
CA GLY A 70 -16.01 -4.39 2.01
C GLY A 70 -15.79 -2.92 2.37
N ALA A 71 -16.74 -2.31 3.08
CA ALA A 71 -16.64 -0.91 3.49
C ALA A 71 -15.86 -0.69 4.80
N ASN A 72 -15.66 -1.74 5.62
CA ASN A 72 -15.01 -1.62 6.93
C ASN A 72 -14.19 -2.87 7.22
N ARG A 73 -12.87 -2.69 7.27
CA ARG A 73 -11.90 -3.75 7.57
C ARG A 73 -11.88 -4.07 9.07
N LEU A 74 -11.94 -5.36 9.43
CA LEU A 74 -11.72 -5.82 10.81
C LEU A 74 -10.24 -5.64 11.22
N GLY A 75 -10.00 -5.26 12.47
CA GLY A 75 -8.65 -5.10 13.01
C GLY A 75 -7.78 -6.34 12.77
N ALA A 76 -6.49 -6.13 12.48
CA ALA A 76 -5.49 -7.16 12.18
C ALA A 76 -5.68 -8.00 10.89
N SER A 77 -6.76 -7.84 10.12
CA SER A 77 -6.97 -8.64 8.88
C SER A 77 -6.12 -8.30 7.65
N ALA A 78 -5.61 -7.07 7.46
CA ALA A 78 -4.81 -6.68 6.29
C ALA A 78 -3.52 -7.50 6.09
N LEU A 79 -2.79 -7.80 7.16
CA LEU A 79 -1.60 -8.67 7.04
C LEU A 79 -2.01 -10.12 6.72
N MET A 80 -3.14 -10.56 7.25
CA MET A 80 -3.71 -11.86 6.91
C MET A 80 -4.14 -11.92 5.44
N GLN A 81 -4.69 -10.84 4.89
CA GLN A 81 -5.01 -10.73 3.47
C GLN A 81 -3.74 -10.82 2.62
N GLY A 82 -2.70 -10.02 2.92
CA GLY A 82 -1.44 -10.08 2.18
C GLY A 82 -0.81 -11.49 2.20
N LEU A 83 -0.92 -12.20 3.32
CA LEU A 83 -0.51 -13.59 3.44
C LEU A 83 -1.43 -14.55 2.66
N ALA A 84 -2.75 -14.39 2.75
CA ALA A 84 -3.73 -15.19 2.03
C ALA A 84 -3.54 -15.08 0.52
N ASP A 85 -3.55 -13.86 0.00
CA ASP A 85 -3.37 -13.56 -1.41
C ASP A 85 -2.03 -14.12 -1.93
N GLY A 86 -0.93 -13.74 -1.27
CA GLY A 86 0.41 -14.04 -1.73
C GLY A 86 0.81 -15.51 -1.59
N TYR A 87 0.38 -16.17 -0.50
CA TYR A 87 0.81 -17.54 -0.21
C TYR A 87 -0.20 -18.60 -0.64
N PHE A 88 -1.51 -18.32 -0.55
CA PHE A 88 -2.54 -19.33 -0.81
C PHE A 88 -3.23 -19.17 -2.15
N VAL A 89 -3.30 -17.96 -2.72
CA VAL A 89 -4.04 -17.73 -3.98
C VAL A 89 -3.08 -17.66 -5.17
N LEU A 90 -2.14 -16.69 -5.16
CA LEU A 90 -1.27 -16.41 -6.29
C LEU A 90 -0.47 -17.61 -6.83
N PRO A 91 0.09 -18.52 -5.99
CA PRO A 91 0.86 -19.63 -6.53
C PRO A 91 0.05 -20.55 -7.46
N TYR A 92 -1.25 -20.68 -7.22
CA TYR A 92 -2.13 -21.48 -8.05
C TYR A 92 -2.65 -20.68 -9.25
N THR A 93 -3.07 -19.44 -9.04
CA THR A 93 -3.72 -18.65 -10.09
C THR A 93 -2.74 -18.14 -11.14
N ILE A 94 -1.53 -17.74 -10.73
CA ILE A 94 -0.47 -17.37 -11.67
C ILE A 94 -0.01 -18.60 -12.46
N ALA A 95 0.16 -19.74 -11.79
CA ALA A 95 0.58 -20.98 -12.46
C ALA A 95 -0.48 -21.44 -13.47
N ASP A 96 -1.76 -21.38 -13.11
CA ASP A 96 -2.88 -21.69 -14.00
C ASP A 96 -2.90 -20.74 -15.22
N TYR A 97 -2.81 -19.42 -14.99
CA TYR A 97 -2.76 -18.43 -16.06
C TYR A 97 -1.58 -18.68 -17.02
N LEU A 98 -0.37 -18.88 -16.48
CA LEU A 98 0.84 -19.13 -17.28
C LEU A 98 0.86 -20.52 -17.92
N SER A 99 0.01 -21.46 -17.49
CA SER A 99 -0.04 -22.80 -18.06
C SER A 99 -0.41 -22.79 -19.55
N ALA A 100 -1.17 -21.79 -19.99
CA ALA A 100 -1.50 -21.56 -21.39
C ALA A 100 -0.30 -21.10 -22.24
N ASP A 101 0.71 -20.52 -21.59
CA ASP A 101 1.87 -19.86 -22.21
C ASP A 101 3.19 -20.63 -22.00
N ILE A 102 3.15 -21.90 -21.58
CA ILE A 102 4.36 -22.72 -21.31
C ILE A 102 5.31 -22.89 -22.51
N ARG A 103 4.83 -22.59 -23.72
CA ARG A 103 5.60 -22.63 -24.97
C ARG A 103 5.88 -21.23 -25.53
N THR A 104 5.35 -20.20 -24.90
CA THR A 104 5.62 -18.82 -25.26
C THR A 104 7.09 -18.55 -24.93
N GLY A 105 7.87 -18.20 -25.96
CA GLY A 105 9.28 -17.85 -25.79
C GLY A 105 9.44 -16.53 -25.02
N ALA A 106 10.68 -16.06 -24.92
CA ALA A 106 10.93 -14.73 -24.36
C ALA A 106 10.14 -13.66 -25.13
N ILE A 107 9.37 -12.83 -24.41
CA ILE A 107 8.66 -11.71 -25.00
C ILE A 107 9.68 -10.63 -25.36
N PRO A 108 9.77 -10.19 -26.63
CA PRO A 108 10.69 -9.14 -27.03
C PRO A 108 10.33 -7.81 -26.37
N THR A 109 11.34 -7.07 -25.92
CA THR A 109 11.19 -5.72 -25.37
C THR A 109 11.47 -4.62 -26.39
N ASN A 110 11.84 -4.98 -27.62
CA ASN A 110 12.12 -4.09 -28.75
C ASN A 110 10.92 -3.97 -29.69
N THR A 111 9.71 -3.89 -29.13
CA THR A 111 8.48 -3.69 -29.90
C THR A 111 8.11 -2.21 -29.92
N ALA A 112 7.34 -1.81 -30.94
CA ALA A 112 6.83 -0.44 -31.03
C ALA A 112 6.01 -0.02 -29.80
N ASP A 113 5.30 -0.98 -29.17
CA ASP A 113 4.50 -0.71 -27.97
C ASP A 113 5.38 -0.39 -26.76
N PHE A 114 6.49 -1.12 -26.57
CA PHE A 114 7.46 -0.83 -25.50
C PHE A 114 8.10 0.54 -25.70
N ASP A 115 8.55 0.84 -26.92
CA ASP A 115 9.16 2.13 -27.25
C ASP A 115 8.18 3.29 -27.02
N ALA A 116 6.91 3.11 -27.42
CA ALA A 116 5.87 4.12 -27.24
C ALA A 116 5.57 4.37 -25.74
N ALA A 117 5.39 3.30 -24.96
CA ALA A 117 5.13 3.41 -23.51
C ALA A 117 6.31 4.06 -22.77
N GLU A 118 7.54 3.66 -23.09
CA GLU A 118 8.73 4.25 -22.47
C GLU A 118 8.85 5.74 -22.81
N LYS A 119 8.66 6.09 -24.09
CA LYS A 119 8.70 7.48 -24.54
C LYS A 119 7.63 8.32 -23.86
N GLU A 120 6.39 7.83 -23.75
CA GLU A 120 5.30 8.54 -23.09
C GLU A 120 5.64 8.88 -21.63
N VAL A 121 6.16 7.91 -20.88
CA VAL A 121 6.55 8.11 -19.48
C VAL A 121 7.70 9.11 -19.36
N LYS A 122 8.74 8.97 -20.20
CA LYS A 122 9.88 9.90 -20.23
C LYS A 122 9.45 11.32 -20.56
N ASP A 123 8.60 11.49 -21.57
CA ASP A 123 8.10 12.81 -21.97
C ASP A 123 7.28 13.46 -20.85
N LYS A 124 6.40 12.70 -20.17
CA LYS A 124 5.64 13.19 -19.01
C LYS A 124 6.54 13.62 -17.87
N ILE A 125 7.52 12.81 -17.51
CA ILE A 125 8.49 13.14 -16.44
C ILE A 125 9.27 14.40 -16.82
N HIS A 126 9.80 14.46 -18.06
CA HIS A 126 10.53 15.62 -18.55
C HIS A 126 9.66 16.89 -18.51
N PHE A 127 8.39 16.79 -18.91
CA PHE A 127 7.43 17.89 -18.80
C PHE A 127 7.24 18.33 -17.35
N PHE A 128 7.02 17.41 -16.40
CA PHE A 128 6.80 17.78 -15.00
C PHE A 128 8.03 18.39 -14.34
N LEU A 129 9.24 17.97 -14.73
CA LEU A 129 10.49 18.50 -14.19
C LEU A 129 10.91 19.85 -14.80
N ASN A 130 10.59 20.11 -16.07
CA ASN A 130 11.11 21.27 -16.81
C ASN A 130 10.04 22.29 -17.20
N ASN A 131 8.78 22.14 -16.76
CA ASN A 131 7.75 23.14 -17.03
C ASN A 131 7.99 24.44 -16.25
N ASN A 132 7.43 25.54 -16.76
CA ASN A 132 7.41 26.84 -16.07
C ASN A 132 6.12 27.02 -15.25
N GLY A 133 5.76 26.01 -14.46
CA GLY A 133 4.57 26.02 -13.61
C GLY A 133 4.63 27.09 -12.52
N LYS A 134 3.47 27.59 -12.11
CA LYS A 134 3.36 28.67 -11.11
C LYS A 134 3.45 28.17 -9.66
N HIS A 135 3.19 26.89 -9.42
CA HIS A 135 3.02 26.31 -8.09
C HIS A 135 3.89 25.08 -7.91
N SER A 136 4.45 24.91 -6.70
CA SER A 136 5.23 23.73 -6.33
C SER A 136 4.34 22.51 -6.06
N VAL A 137 4.95 21.32 -6.00
CA VAL A 137 4.27 20.09 -5.58
C VAL A 137 3.63 20.24 -4.19
N ASP A 138 4.31 20.92 -3.26
CA ASP A 138 3.81 21.17 -1.90
C ASP A 138 2.54 22.02 -1.88
N TYR A 139 2.41 22.96 -2.82
CA TYR A 139 1.20 23.76 -2.93
C TYR A 139 -0.01 22.88 -3.23
N PHE A 140 0.12 21.92 -4.14
CA PHE A 140 -0.95 20.99 -4.49
C PHE A 140 -1.23 19.99 -3.36
N HIS A 141 -0.19 19.45 -2.74
CA HIS A 141 -0.34 18.54 -1.60
C HIS A 141 -1.15 19.19 -0.47
N LYS A 142 -0.79 20.42 -0.07
CA LYS A 142 -1.53 21.18 0.95
C LYS A 142 -2.97 21.51 0.56
N LYS A 143 -3.24 21.67 -0.73
CA LYS A 143 -4.59 21.94 -1.24
C LYS A 143 -5.51 20.73 -1.23
N LEU A 144 -4.94 19.53 -1.43
CA LEU A 144 -5.68 18.28 -1.45
C LEU A 144 -5.94 17.74 -0.04
N GLY A 145 -5.08 18.08 0.92
CA GLY A 145 -5.13 17.58 2.29
C GLY A 145 -4.04 16.55 2.54
#